data_AF-A0A517TD24-F1
#
_entry.id   AF-A0A517TD24-F1
#
_cell.length_a   1.000
_cell.length_b   1.000
_cell.length_c   1.000
_cell.angle_alpha   90.00
_cell.angle_beta   90.00
_cell.angle_gamma   90.00
#
_symmetry.space_group_name_H-M   'P 1'
#
loop_
_entity.id
_entity.type
_entity.pdbx_description
1 polymer ?
#
loop_
_entity_poly.entity_id
_entity_poly.type
_entity_poly.pdbx_seq_one_letter_code
_entity_poly.pdbx_strand_id
1 'polypeptide(L)'
;MQTISVRDLSKSYRVYRKREGLLASVGGIFKREHRTVNAVQEISFSIDAGEMVAFLGPNGAGKTTTLKLLSGLITPTSGTATVLGHVPWKREHAYRRRFSLVMGQKNQLWWDLPAQESFRLHQEIYRIDPHAFEERLEELTSLLEVTDLIGQPVRELSLGERMRMELIAALLHAPEVLLLDEPTIGLDVVSQRTVQQFLKKYQAEREITVILTSHYMKDVEALCERAIVINEGEIKHDGPLVDLVDRFSKHKIVDVLFADTVPPDIEQYGTLIKSTPPRARLEVARAEVPEVLSAILSRYVIEDIAVNERPLEDVIAEMFTTDKAEKRQAEEVPFEV
;
A
#
# COMPACT_ATOMS: atom_id res chain seq x y z
N MET A 1 -10.73 -5.53 19.91
CA MET A 1 -9.74 -6.49 20.44
C MET A 1 -8.62 -6.53 19.43
N GLN A 2 -7.37 -6.40 19.87
CA GLN A 2 -6.24 -6.30 18.95
C GLN A 2 -6.00 -7.63 18.24
N THR A 3 -6.16 -7.64 16.92
CA THR A 3 -5.87 -8.80 16.07
C THR A 3 -4.38 -8.87 15.76
N ILE A 4 -3.73 -7.72 15.57
CA ILE A 4 -2.30 -7.61 15.30
C ILE A 4 -1.69 -6.66 16.32
N SER A 5 -0.60 -7.09 16.96
CA SER A 5 0.20 -6.25 17.84
C SER A 5 1.67 -6.47 17.54
N VAL A 6 2.39 -5.39 17.27
CA VAL A 6 3.81 -5.36 16.94
C VAL A 6 4.52 -4.42 17.91
N ARG A 7 5.64 -4.88 18.48
CA ARG A 7 6.44 -4.10 19.44
C ARG A 7 7.93 -4.21 19.11
N ASP A 8 8.54 -3.06 18.89
CA ASP A 8 9.97 -2.82 18.65
C ASP A 8 10.54 -3.80 17.61
N LEU A 9 9.75 -4.12 16.59
CA LEU A 9 10.07 -5.15 15.61
C LEU A 9 11.13 -4.64 14.67
N SER A 10 12.21 -5.41 14.53
CA SER A 10 13.35 -5.05 13.68
C SER A 10 13.73 -6.19 12.76
N LYS A 11 14.19 -5.84 11.56
CA LYS A 11 14.77 -6.79 10.61
C LYS A 11 15.94 -6.18 9.86
N SER A 12 17.08 -6.82 9.98
CA SER A 12 18.31 -6.46 9.26
C SER A 12 18.77 -7.61 8.36
N TYR A 13 19.34 -7.25 7.22
CA TYR A 13 19.95 -8.17 6.26
C TYR A 13 21.44 -7.87 6.14
N ARG A 14 22.26 -8.92 6.00
CA ARG A 14 23.67 -8.77 5.64
C ARG A 14 23.81 -8.86 4.13
N VAL A 15 24.16 -7.75 3.49
CA VAL A 15 24.36 -7.68 2.05
C VAL A 15 25.86 -7.75 1.75
N TYR A 16 26.24 -8.64 0.84
CA TYR A 16 27.61 -8.85 0.43
C TYR A 16 27.98 -7.83 -0.66
N ARG A 17 29.06 -7.08 -0.46
CA ARG A 17 29.58 -6.19 -1.50
C ARG A 17 30.54 -6.97 -2.38
N LYS A 18 30.08 -7.43 -3.54
CA LYS A 18 30.96 -8.10 -4.51
C LYS A 18 31.75 -7.02 -5.25
N ARG A 19 33.07 -6.95 -5.04
CA ARG A 19 33.96 -6.12 -5.86
C ARG A 19 34.18 -6.85 -7.19
N GLU A 20 33.99 -6.18 -8.32
CA GLU A 20 34.28 -6.74 -9.64
C GLU A 20 35.80 -6.93 -9.84
N GLY A 21 36.19 -8.00 -10.54
CA GLY A 21 37.59 -8.32 -10.86
C GLY A 21 38.07 -9.69 -10.33
N LEU A 22 38.90 -10.38 -11.12
CA LEU A 22 39.46 -11.70 -10.80
C LEU A 22 40.29 -11.69 -9.50
N LEU A 23 41.09 -10.64 -9.28
CA LEU A 23 41.91 -10.48 -8.05
C LEU A 23 41.04 -10.24 -6.79
N ALA A 24 39.95 -9.47 -6.93
CA ALA A 24 39.00 -9.22 -5.84
C ALA A 24 38.18 -10.48 -5.49
N SER A 25 37.98 -11.38 -6.46
CA SER A 25 37.28 -12.66 -6.25
C SER A 25 38.11 -13.65 -5.43
N VAL A 26 39.44 -13.64 -5.55
CA VAL A 26 40.34 -14.44 -4.70
C VAL A 26 40.47 -13.83 -3.30
N GLY A 27 40.56 -12.50 -3.17
CA GLY A 27 40.57 -11.80 -1.88
C GLY A 27 39.24 -11.91 -1.10
N GLY A 28 38.11 -11.97 -1.81
CA GLY A 28 36.77 -12.19 -1.24
C GLY A 28 36.53 -13.59 -0.64
N ILE A 29 37.50 -14.50 -0.77
CA ILE A 29 37.53 -15.79 -0.05
C ILE A 29 38.05 -15.60 1.38
N PHE A 30 38.95 -14.63 1.62
CA PHE A 30 39.61 -14.43 2.92
C PHE A 30 38.96 -13.34 3.80
N LYS A 31 38.34 -12.31 3.22
CA LYS A 31 37.61 -11.26 3.98
C LYS A 31 36.44 -10.72 3.15
N ARG A 32 35.23 -11.19 3.44
CA ARG A 32 34.01 -10.66 2.82
C ARG A 32 33.59 -9.40 3.57
N GLU A 33 33.58 -8.25 2.89
CA GLU A 33 32.96 -7.04 3.43
C GLU A 33 31.43 -7.20 3.38
N HIS A 34 30.80 -7.08 4.54
CA HIS A 34 29.34 -7.08 4.68
C HIS A 34 28.87 -5.67 5.03
N ARG A 35 27.79 -5.22 4.40
CA ARG A 35 27.01 -4.08 4.89
C ARG A 35 25.73 -4.62 5.50
N THR A 36 25.41 -4.15 6.69
CA THR A 36 24.09 -4.39 7.30
C THR A 36 23.10 -3.39 6.71
N VAL A 37 21.99 -3.89 6.18
CA VAL A 37 20.86 -3.08 5.70
C VAL A 37 19.70 -3.35 6.65
N ASN A 38 19.27 -2.33 7.37
CA ASN A 38 18.09 -2.40 8.22
C ASN A 38 16.85 -2.17 7.36
N ALA A 39 16.04 -3.20 7.18
CA ALA A 39 14.81 -3.11 6.40
C ALA A 39 13.62 -2.68 7.24
N VAL A 40 13.65 -2.99 8.54
CA VAL A 40 12.65 -2.57 9.54
C VAL A 40 13.41 -2.25 10.83
N GLN A 41 13.08 -1.13 11.47
CA GLN A 41 13.80 -0.53 12.60
C GLN A 41 12.80 -0.17 13.70
N GLU A 42 12.71 -1.05 14.70
CA GLU A 42 11.99 -0.84 15.96
C GLU A 42 10.54 -0.36 15.79
N ILE A 43 9.82 -0.92 14.81
CA ILE A 43 8.46 -0.50 14.53
C ILE A 43 7.49 -1.07 15.59
N SER A 44 6.55 -0.24 16.02
CA SER A 44 5.52 -0.58 17.01
C SER A 44 4.16 -0.06 16.53
N PHE A 45 3.18 -0.94 16.43
CA PHE A 45 1.81 -0.61 16.03
C PHE A 45 0.83 -1.73 16.42
N SER A 46 -0.47 -1.41 16.46
CA SER A 46 -1.53 -2.40 16.67
C SER A 46 -2.70 -2.15 15.73
N ILE A 47 -3.36 -3.24 15.31
CA ILE A 47 -4.53 -3.22 14.44
C ILE A 47 -5.64 -4.03 15.11
N ASP A 48 -6.80 -3.41 15.26
CA ASP A 48 -7.97 -4.05 15.85
C ASP A 48 -8.68 -4.98 14.86
N ALA A 49 -9.46 -5.92 15.41
CA ALA A 49 -10.29 -6.81 14.61
C ALA A 49 -11.25 -6.03 13.71
N GLY A 50 -11.32 -6.45 12.45
CA GLY A 50 -12.18 -5.81 11.45
C GLY A 50 -11.62 -4.49 10.90
N GLU A 51 -10.43 -4.03 11.29
CA GLU A 51 -9.84 -2.86 10.66
C GLU A 51 -9.27 -3.17 9.27
N MET A 52 -9.40 -2.20 8.36
CA MET A 52 -8.71 -2.18 7.07
C MET A 52 -7.71 -1.02 7.05
N VAL A 53 -6.43 -1.37 7.07
CA VAL A 53 -5.32 -0.43 7.27
C VAL A 53 -4.41 -0.41 6.04
N ALA A 54 -4.10 0.78 5.56
CA ALA A 54 -3.11 0.98 4.53
C ALA A 54 -1.69 1.03 5.13
N PHE A 55 -0.75 0.30 4.54
CA PHE A 55 0.66 0.32 4.92
C PHE A 55 1.45 0.97 3.78
N LEU A 56 1.83 2.23 3.96
CA LEU A 56 2.33 3.13 2.90
C LEU A 56 3.82 3.43 3.09
N GLY A 57 4.52 3.78 2.02
CA GLY A 57 5.96 4.03 2.07
C GLY A 57 6.60 3.95 0.69
N PRO A 58 7.78 4.56 0.46
CA PRO A 58 8.47 4.44 -0.80
C PRO A 58 8.95 2.99 -1.05
N ASN A 59 9.46 2.75 -2.25
CA ASN A 59 10.12 1.48 -2.56
C ASN A 59 11.32 1.26 -1.63
N GLY A 60 11.41 0.06 -1.06
CA GLY A 60 12.46 -0.29 -0.09
C GLY A 60 12.23 0.21 1.34
N ALA A 61 11.11 0.83 1.65
CA ALA A 61 10.82 1.34 3.00
C ALA A 61 10.58 0.28 4.08
N GLY A 62 10.39 -0.98 3.71
CA GLY A 62 10.13 -2.08 4.66
C GLY A 62 8.71 -2.65 4.65
N LYS A 63 7.82 -2.19 3.75
CA LYS A 63 6.43 -2.67 3.59
C LYS A 63 6.31 -4.19 3.44
N THR A 64 6.79 -4.73 2.31
CA THR A 64 6.79 -6.17 2.03
C THR A 64 7.55 -6.97 3.10
N THR A 65 8.63 -6.42 3.66
CA THR A 65 9.38 -7.07 4.76
C THR A 65 8.51 -7.23 6.00
N THR A 66 7.73 -6.20 6.34
CA THR A 66 6.79 -6.22 7.48
C THR A 66 5.68 -7.24 7.23
N LEU A 67 5.05 -7.27 6.06
CA LEU A 67 4.06 -8.29 5.71
C LEU A 67 4.64 -9.72 5.75
N LYS A 68 5.89 -9.91 5.33
CA LYS A 68 6.59 -11.21 5.43
C LYS A 68 6.89 -11.63 6.87
N LEU A 69 7.17 -10.67 7.76
CA LEU A 69 7.33 -10.93 9.20
C LEU A 69 5.98 -11.32 9.80
N LEU A 70 4.92 -10.55 9.49
CA LEU A 70 3.57 -10.79 10.00
C LEU A 70 2.98 -12.10 9.52
N SER A 71 3.31 -12.57 8.31
CA SER A 71 2.92 -13.90 7.79
C SER A 71 3.83 -15.04 8.25
N GLY A 72 4.92 -14.74 8.97
CA GLY A 72 5.90 -15.72 9.40
C GLY A 72 6.70 -16.36 8.27
N LEU A 73 6.78 -15.72 7.08
CA LEU A 73 7.66 -16.16 5.99
C LEU A 73 9.14 -15.91 6.30
N ILE A 74 9.41 -14.92 7.16
CA ILE A 74 10.75 -14.61 7.67
C ILE A 74 10.69 -14.39 9.18
N THR A 75 11.83 -14.52 9.85
CA THR A 75 12.00 -14.23 11.28
C THR A 75 12.54 -12.81 11.49
N PRO A 76 12.17 -12.13 12.59
CA PRO A 76 12.76 -10.84 12.94
C PRO A 76 14.22 -10.99 13.37
N THR A 77 14.92 -9.87 13.42
CA THR A 77 16.23 -9.75 14.09
C THR A 77 16.04 -9.49 15.59
N SER A 78 15.08 -8.64 15.95
CA SER A 78 14.67 -8.37 17.34
C SER A 78 13.21 -7.88 17.39
N GLY A 79 12.67 -7.72 18.59
CA GLY A 79 11.29 -7.32 18.83
C GLY A 79 10.29 -8.49 18.82
N THR A 80 9.01 -8.16 18.93
CA THR A 80 7.93 -9.13 19.05
C THR A 80 6.73 -8.75 18.18
N ALA A 81 5.99 -9.76 17.72
CA ALA A 81 4.74 -9.57 17.02
C ALA A 81 3.79 -10.73 17.35
N THR A 82 2.51 -10.40 17.47
CA THR A 82 1.42 -11.36 17.65
C THR A 82 0.34 -11.08 16.63
N VAL A 83 -0.13 -12.12 15.93
CA VAL A 83 -1.26 -12.08 15.01
C VAL A 83 -2.25 -13.15 15.45
N LEU A 84 -3.49 -12.75 15.74
CA LEU A 84 -4.54 -13.64 16.28
C LEU A 84 -4.08 -14.39 17.54
N GLY A 85 -3.24 -13.76 18.36
CA GLY A 85 -2.63 -14.35 19.57
C GLY A 85 -1.43 -15.26 19.31
N HIS A 86 -1.01 -15.47 18.06
CA HIS A 86 0.12 -16.33 17.70
C HIS A 86 1.35 -15.53 17.32
N VAL A 87 2.54 -16.08 17.59
CA VAL A 87 3.81 -15.52 17.09
C VAL A 87 4.05 -16.01 15.65
N PRO A 88 4.03 -15.14 14.62
CA PRO A 88 3.93 -15.59 13.23
C PRO A 88 5.02 -16.54 12.76
N TRP A 89 6.27 -16.25 13.11
CA TRP A 89 7.43 -17.05 12.67
C TRP A 89 7.57 -18.40 13.39
N LYS A 90 6.75 -18.69 14.40
CA LYS A 90 6.61 -20.07 14.92
C LYS A 90 5.78 -20.95 13.99
N ARG A 91 5.00 -20.35 13.07
CA ARG A 91 4.26 -21.02 11.99
C ARG A 91 3.36 -22.17 12.45
N GLU A 92 2.76 -22.02 13.63
CA GLU A 92 1.80 -22.98 14.20
C GLU A 92 0.64 -23.23 13.22
N HIS A 93 0.16 -24.47 13.13
CA HIS A 93 -0.93 -24.82 12.22
C HIS A 93 -2.22 -24.03 12.50
N ALA A 94 -2.50 -23.74 13.78
CA ALA A 94 -3.63 -22.92 14.20
C ALA A 94 -3.57 -21.50 13.63
N TYR A 95 -2.37 -20.92 13.55
CA TYR A 95 -2.16 -19.61 12.94
C TYR A 95 -2.28 -19.66 11.41
N ARG A 96 -1.57 -20.59 10.77
CA ARG A 96 -1.47 -20.69 9.31
C ARG A 96 -2.80 -20.89 8.57
N ARG A 97 -3.83 -21.38 9.26
CA ARG A 97 -5.17 -21.58 8.70
C ARG A 97 -6.08 -20.36 8.83
N ARG A 98 -5.68 -19.34 9.59
CA ARG A 98 -6.53 -18.19 9.94
C ARG A 98 -6.09 -16.89 9.27
N PHE A 99 -5.04 -16.92 8.47
CA PHE A 99 -4.60 -15.76 7.69
C PHE A 99 -4.34 -16.13 6.24
N SER A 100 -4.31 -15.12 5.39
CA SER A 100 -3.89 -15.21 3.99
C SER A 100 -2.94 -14.09 3.63
N LEU A 101 -2.03 -14.39 2.71
CA LEU A 101 -1.10 -13.42 2.15
C LEU A 101 -1.15 -13.51 0.64
N VAL A 102 -1.47 -12.39 0.01
CA VAL A 102 -1.54 -12.23 -1.43
C VAL A 102 -0.49 -11.23 -1.85
N MET A 103 0.37 -11.59 -2.80
CA MET A 103 1.39 -10.68 -3.33
C MET A 103 1.11 -10.46 -4.81
N GLY A 104 0.82 -9.22 -5.24
CA GLY A 104 0.48 -8.93 -6.65
C GLY A 104 1.56 -9.34 -7.66
N GLN A 105 2.81 -9.48 -7.21
CA GLN A 105 3.94 -9.92 -8.03
C GLN A 105 4.21 -11.44 -7.99
N LYS A 106 3.49 -12.23 -7.21
CA LYS A 106 3.69 -13.69 -7.11
C LYS A 106 2.36 -14.43 -7.22
N ASN A 107 2.35 -15.45 -8.06
CA ASN A 107 1.16 -16.27 -8.26
C ASN A 107 1.18 -17.46 -7.30
N GLN A 108 0.05 -17.75 -6.65
CA GLN A 108 -0.15 -19.00 -5.92
C GLN A 108 -0.88 -20.05 -6.76
N LEU A 109 -1.55 -19.61 -7.84
CA LEU A 109 -2.23 -20.49 -8.79
C LEU A 109 -1.24 -21.16 -9.75
N TRP A 110 -1.58 -22.37 -10.18
CA TRP A 110 -0.77 -23.14 -11.12
C TRP A 110 -0.93 -22.60 -12.54
N TRP A 111 0.16 -22.09 -13.11
CA TRP A 111 0.18 -21.36 -14.38
C TRP A 111 -0.46 -22.11 -15.55
N ASP A 112 -0.18 -23.41 -15.66
CA ASP A 112 -0.61 -24.24 -16.79
C ASP A 112 -1.94 -24.98 -16.56
N LEU A 113 -2.56 -24.82 -15.39
CA LEU A 113 -3.81 -25.50 -15.04
C LEU A 113 -4.98 -24.51 -14.96
N PRO A 114 -6.22 -24.99 -15.11
CA PRO A 114 -7.40 -24.22 -14.74
C PRO A 114 -7.36 -23.73 -13.30
N ALA A 115 -7.88 -22.52 -13.05
CA ALA A 115 -7.92 -21.94 -11.71
C ALA A 115 -8.66 -22.85 -10.70
N GLN A 116 -9.74 -23.48 -11.12
CA GLN A 116 -10.52 -24.42 -10.30
C GLN A 116 -9.69 -25.60 -9.72
N GLU A 117 -8.65 -26.05 -10.42
CA GLU A 117 -7.80 -27.14 -9.93
C GLU A 117 -6.93 -26.66 -8.76
N SER A 118 -6.46 -25.41 -8.81
CA SER A 118 -5.75 -24.78 -7.68
C SER A 118 -6.70 -24.56 -6.50
N PHE A 119 -7.97 -24.22 -6.75
CA PHE A 119 -8.99 -24.06 -5.70
C PHE A 119 -9.26 -25.38 -4.97
N ARG A 120 -9.41 -26.48 -5.72
CA ARG A 120 -9.56 -27.83 -5.13
C ARG A 120 -8.33 -28.23 -4.30
N LEU A 121 -7.13 -27.92 -4.77
CA LEU A 121 -5.92 -28.14 -3.97
C LEU A 121 -5.95 -27.35 -2.66
N HIS A 122 -6.39 -26.09 -2.69
CA HIS A 122 -6.57 -25.27 -1.48
C HIS A 122 -7.61 -25.88 -0.54
N GLN A 123 -8.73 -26.40 -1.06
CA GLN A 123 -9.75 -27.11 -0.27
C GLN A 123 -9.12 -28.21 0.58
N GLU A 124 -8.30 -29.05 -0.03
CA GLU A 124 -7.63 -30.17 0.64
C GLU A 124 -6.56 -29.72 1.64
N ILE A 125 -5.75 -28.71 1.28
CA ILE A 125 -4.71 -28.15 2.16
C ILE A 125 -5.31 -27.60 3.45
N TYR A 126 -6.40 -26.86 3.34
CA TYR A 126 -7.06 -26.22 4.46
C TYR A 126 -8.13 -27.09 5.12
N ARG A 127 -8.46 -28.26 4.53
CA ARG A 127 -9.50 -29.18 4.98
C ARG A 127 -10.86 -28.50 5.10
N ILE A 128 -11.22 -27.80 4.03
CA ILE A 128 -12.47 -27.06 3.94
C ILE A 128 -13.59 -28.07 3.69
N ASP A 129 -14.67 -27.97 4.47
CA ASP A 129 -15.87 -28.78 4.25
C ASP A 129 -16.38 -28.63 2.80
N PRO A 130 -16.74 -29.72 2.10
CA PRO A 130 -17.15 -29.63 0.69
C PRO A 130 -18.32 -28.69 0.42
N HIS A 131 -19.34 -28.68 1.29
CA HIS A 131 -20.49 -27.80 1.11
C HIS A 131 -20.08 -26.34 1.32
N ALA A 132 -19.31 -26.05 2.38
CA ALA A 132 -18.79 -24.71 2.63
C ALA A 132 -17.84 -24.22 1.54
N PHE A 133 -17.10 -25.13 0.89
CA PHE A 133 -16.24 -24.82 -0.24
C PHE A 133 -17.05 -24.40 -1.47
N GLU A 134 -18.06 -25.19 -1.84
CA GLU A 134 -18.91 -24.90 -3.01
C GLU A 134 -19.66 -23.57 -2.84
N GLU A 135 -20.30 -23.37 -1.68
CA GLU A 135 -21.03 -22.13 -1.36
C GLU A 135 -20.12 -20.90 -1.46
N ARG A 136 -18.93 -20.98 -0.85
CA ARG A 136 -17.98 -19.87 -0.85
C ARG A 136 -17.33 -19.65 -2.21
N LEU A 137 -17.06 -20.71 -2.97
CA LEU A 137 -16.52 -20.58 -4.32
C LEU A 137 -17.54 -19.89 -5.23
N GLU A 138 -18.81 -20.27 -5.15
CA GLU A 138 -19.89 -19.64 -5.90
C GLU A 138 -20.04 -18.14 -5.52
N GLU A 139 -20.10 -17.84 -4.23
CA GLU A 139 -20.13 -16.47 -3.70
C GLU A 139 -18.96 -15.63 -4.24
N LEU A 140 -17.72 -16.09 -4.05
CA LEU A 140 -16.53 -15.34 -4.40
C LEU A 140 -16.37 -15.16 -5.92
N THR A 141 -16.67 -16.19 -6.71
CA THR A 141 -16.60 -16.10 -8.18
C THR A 141 -17.67 -15.18 -8.76
N SER A 142 -18.86 -15.14 -8.16
CA SER A 142 -19.91 -14.20 -8.53
C SER A 142 -19.53 -12.76 -8.18
N LEU A 143 -19.07 -12.50 -6.95
CA LEU A 143 -18.71 -11.15 -6.50
C LEU A 143 -17.53 -10.56 -7.28
N LEU A 144 -16.64 -11.39 -7.79
CA LEU A 144 -15.49 -10.97 -8.58
C LEU A 144 -15.73 -11.05 -10.10
N GLU A 145 -16.93 -11.44 -10.53
CA GLU A 145 -17.34 -11.51 -11.93
C GLU A 145 -16.43 -12.44 -12.77
N VAL A 146 -16.10 -13.62 -12.24
CA VAL A 146 -15.17 -14.58 -12.90
C VAL A 146 -15.70 -16.01 -12.96
N THR A 147 -16.99 -16.24 -12.71
CA THR A 147 -17.61 -17.57 -12.70
C THR A 147 -17.32 -18.36 -13.98
N ASP A 148 -17.43 -17.73 -15.15
CA ASP A 148 -17.22 -18.40 -16.45
C ASP A 148 -15.74 -18.65 -16.80
N LEU A 149 -14.81 -18.12 -15.99
CA LEU A 149 -13.37 -18.16 -16.25
C LEU A 149 -12.63 -19.22 -15.42
N ILE A 150 -13.26 -19.82 -14.41
CA ILE A 150 -12.58 -20.74 -13.47
C ILE A 150 -12.04 -22.01 -14.16
N GLY A 151 -12.63 -22.40 -15.29
CA GLY A 151 -12.21 -23.53 -16.11
C GLY A 151 -11.08 -23.22 -17.09
N GLN A 152 -10.67 -21.95 -17.21
CA GLN A 152 -9.60 -21.53 -18.12
C GLN A 152 -8.22 -21.65 -17.45
N PRO A 153 -7.18 -22.08 -18.20
CA PRO A 153 -5.80 -22.06 -17.71
C PRO A 153 -5.38 -20.67 -17.24
N VAL A 154 -4.70 -20.60 -16.09
CA VAL A 154 -4.30 -19.33 -15.47
C VAL A 154 -3.45 -18.44 -16.41
N ARG A 155 -2.64 -19.05 -17.27
CA ARG A 155 -1.83 -18.34 -18.27
C ARG A 155 -2.62 -17.61 -19.36
N GLU A 156 -3.88 -17.97 -19.56
CA GLU A 156 -4.76 -17.38 -20.58
C GLU A 156 -5.56 -16.19 -20.01
N LEU A 157 -5.59 -16.05 -18.69
CA LEU A 157 -6.25 -14.95 -18.00
C LEU A 157 -5.45 -13.65 -18.13
N SER A 158 -6.15 -12.53 -18.24
CA SER A 158 -5.55 -11.20 -18.05
C SER A 158 -5.00 -11.05 -16.62
N LEU A 159 -4.15 -10.04 -16.43
CA LEU A 159 -3.60 -9.75 -15.10
C LEU A 159 -4.70 -9.46 -14.06
N GLY A 160 -5.76 -8.76 -14.47
CA GLY A 160 -6.92 -8.45 -13.63
C GLY A 160 -7.69 -9.70 -13.23
N GLU A 161 -8.07 -10.53 -14.19
CA GLU A 161 -8.79 -11.79 -13.92
C GLU A 161 -7.94 -12.72 -13.05
N ARG A 162 -6.64 -12.82 -13.32
CA ARG A 162 -5.72 -13.60 -12.48
C ARG A 162 -5.70 -13.09 -11.05
N MET A 163 -5.61 -11.78 -10.84
CA MET A 163 -5.64 -11.19 -9.51
C MET A 163 -6.95 -11.52 -8.77
N ARG A 164 -8.08 -11.49 -9.46
CA ARG A 164 -9.37 -11.90 -8.88
C ARG A 164 -9.35 -13.38 -8.46
N MET A 165 -8.81 -14.27 -9.29
CA MET A 165 -8.63 -15.68 -8.94
C MET A 165 -7.69 -15.89 -7.75
N GLU A 166 -6.61 -15.09 -7.65
CA GLU A 166 -5.68 -15.12 -6.51
C GLU A 166 -6.38 -14.71 -5.21
N LEU A 167 -7.25 -13.69 -5.26
CA LEU A 167 -8.09 -13.30 -4.11
C LEU A 167 -9.07 -14.40 -3.72
N ILE A 168 -9.71 -15.07 -4.70
CA ILE A 168 -10.60 -16.22 -4.43
C ILE A 168 -9.83 -17.29 -3.67
N ALA A 169 -8.70 -17.75 -4.22
CA ALA A 169 -7.90 -18.80 -3.59
C ALA A 169 -7.40 -18.42 -2.19
N ALA A 170 -7.16 -17.14 -1.93
CA ALA A 170 -6.76 -16.64 -0.62
C ALA A 170 -7.93 -16.56 0.38
N LEU A 171 -9.17 -16.47 -0.08
CA LEU A 171 -10.36 -16.32 0.77
C LEU A 171 -11.15 -17.61 0.93
N LEU A 172 -10.87 -18.64 0.12
CA LEU A 172 -11.57 -19.93 0.16
C LEU A 172 -11.56 -20.58 1.54
N HIS A 173 -10.53 -20.42 2.36
CA HIS A 173 -10.50 -20.98 3.73
C HIS A 173 -11.01 -20.03 4.82
N ALA A 174 -11.67 -18.93 4.44
CA ALA A 174 -12.23 -17.92 5.34
C ALA A 174 -11.22 -17.40 6.39
N PRO A 175 -10.12 -16.74 5.96
CA PRO A 175 -9.14 -16.17 6.88
C PRO A 175 -9.74 -15.01 7.69
N GLU A 176 -9.29 -14.84 8.94
CA GLU A 176 -9.62 -13.69 9.78
C GLU A 176 -8.69 -12.49 9.51
N VAL A 177 -7.50 -12.74 8.95
CA VAL A 177 -6.51 -11.72 8.58
C VAL A 177 -6.12 -11.87 7.11
N LEU A 178 -6.27 -10.80 6.33
CA LEU A 178 -5.85 -10.73 4.94
C LEU A 178 -4.71 -9.72 4.78
N LEU A 179 -3.55 -10.20 4.33
CA LEU A 179 -2.39 -9.38 4.03
C LEU A 179 -2.26 -9.25 2.51
N LEU A 180 -2.36 -8.03 1.98
CA LEU A 180 -2.30 -7.74 0.57
C LEU A 180 -1.05 -6.91 0.26
N ASP A 181 -0.13 -7.46 -0.53
CA ASP A 181 1.05 -6.73 -0.99
C ASP A 181 0.84 -6.29 -2.45
N GLU A 182 0.51 -5.01 -2.65
CA GLU A 182 0.25 -4.37 -3.95
C GLU A 182 -0.80 -5.12 -4.80
N PRO A 183 -2.03 -5.32 -4.29
CA PRO A 183 -3.05 -6.15 -4.95
C PRO A 183 -3.58 -5.56 -6.26
N THR A 184 -3.39 -4.27 -6.51
CA THR A 184 -3.90 -3.56 -7.70
C THR A 184 -2.80 -3.19 -8.69
N ILE A 185 -1.57 -3.66 -8.49
CA ILE A 185 -0.43 -3.32 -9.34
C ILE A 185 -0.60 -3.86 -10.77
N GLY A 186 -0.45 -2.97 -11.74
CA GLY A 186 -0.53 -3.30 -13.16
C GLY A 186 -1.96 -3.57 -13.67
N LEU A 187 -2.98 -3.45 -12.83
CA LEU A 187 -4.37 -3.61 -13.23
C LEU A 187 -4.88 -2.38 -14.00
N ASP A 188 -5.82 -2.61 -14.91
CA ASP A 188 -6.58 -1.54 -15.54
C ASP A 188 -7.60 -0.94 -14.54
N VAL A 189 -8.11 0.26 -14.86
CA VAL A 189 -9.00 1.03 -13.98
C VAL A 189 -10.29 0.28 -13.63
N VAL A 190 -10.83 -0.53 -14.55
CA VAL A 190 -12.07 -1.29 -14.31
C VAL A 190 -11.78 -2.42 -13.33
N SER A 191 -10.73 -3.21 -13.57
CA SER A 191 -10.32 -4.29 -12.68
C SER A 191 -9.94 -3.79 -11.28
N GLN A 192 -9.27 -2.63 -11.17
CA GLN A 192 -8.96 -1.99 -9.89
C GLN A 192 -10.23 -1.69 -9.09
N ARG A 193 -11.23 -1.09 -9.73
CA ARG A 193 -12.52 -0.77 -9.08
C ARG A 193 -13.26 -2.02 -8.62
N THR A 194 -13.31 -3.08 -9.45
CA THR A 194 -13.95 -4.34 -9.06
C THR A 194 -13.28 -4.93 -7.82
N VAL A 195 -11.94 -4.98 -7.78
CA VAL A 195 -11.20 -5.47 -6.61
C VAL A 195 -11.45 -4.60 -5.38
N GLN A 196 -11.48 -3.27 -5.53
CA GLN A 196 -11.74 -2.36 -4.41
C GLN A 196 -13.14 -2.55 -3.81
N GLN A 197 -14.15 -2.58 -4.68
CA GLN A 197 -15.55 -2.78 -4.25
C GLN A 197 -15.72 -4.14 -3.57
N PHE A 198 -15.10 -5.17 -4.14
CA PHE A 198 -15.07 -6.50 -3.54
C PHE A 198 -14.45 -6.48 -2.14
N LEU A 199 -13.23 -5.95 -1.99
CA LEU A 199 -12.53 -5.93 -0.70
C LEU A 199 -13.31 -5.16 0.35
N LYS A 200 -13.86 -4.00 -0.01
CA LYS A 200 -14.66 -3.18 0.90
C LYS A 200 -15.94 -3.88 1.34
N LYS A 201 -16.65 -4.52 0.40
CA LYS A 201 -17.87 -5.27 0.71
C LYS A 201 -17.55 -6.50 1.59
N TYR A 202 -16.55 -7.28 1.19
CA TYR A 202 -16.18 -8.51 1.89
C TYR A 202 -15.70 -8.22 3.32
N GLN A 203 -14.89 -7.18 3.52
CA GLN A 203 -14.45 -6.77 4.84
C GLN A 203 -15.63 -6.30 5.71
N ALA A 204 -16.58 -5.55 5.16
CA ALA A 204 -17.75 -5.09 5.92
C ALA A 204 -18.68 -6.24 6.32
N GLU A 205 -18.86 -7.24 5.45
CA GLU A 205 -19.76 -8.38 5.69
C GLU A 205 -19.14 -9.47 6.58
N ARG A 206 -17.81 -9.64 6.54
CA ARG A 206 -17.10 -10.71 7.24
C ARG A 206 -16.27 -10.22 8.43
N GLU A 207 -16.17 -8.91 8.62
CA GLU A 207 -15.37 -8.25 9.67
C GLU A 207 -13.91 -8.73 9.69
N ILE A 208 -13.34 -9.05 8.52
CA ILE A 208 -11.95 -9.49 8.41
C ILE A 208 -10.99 -8.33 8.63
N THR A 209 -9.83 -8.61 9.22
CA THR A 209 -8.78 -7.61 9.40
C THR A 209 -7.89 -7.57 8.15
N VAL A 210 -7.74 -6.41 7.52
CA VAL A 210 -7.00 -6.26 6.26
C VAL A 210 -5.81 -5.32 6.44
N ILE A 211 -4.63 -5.75 6.02
CA ILE A 211 -3.49 -4.85 5.77
C ILE A 211 -3.22 -4.86 4.28
N LEU A 212 -3.21 -3.69 3.65
CA LEU A 212 -2.84 -3.57 2.24
C LEU A 212 -1.69 -2.59 2.03
N THR A 213 -0.76 -2.94 1.15
CA THR A 213 0.22 -2.00 0.58
C THR A 213 -0.30 -1.58 -0.79
N SER A 214 -0.16 -0.30 -1.12
CA SER A 214 -0.48 0.22 -2.43
C SER A 214 0.43 1.40 -2.76
N HIS A 215 0.83 1.48 -4.02
CA HIS A 215 1.44 2.67 -4.63
C HIS A 215 0.43 3.61 -5.28
N TYR A 216 -0.85 3.21 -5.36
CA TYR A 216 -1.94 4.02 -5.90
C TYR A 216 -2.76 4.62 -4.75
N MET A 217 -2.64 5.93 -4.54
CA MET A 217 -3.22 6.61 -3.37
C MET A 217 -4.74 6.67 -3.44
N LYS A 218 -5.32 6.71 -4.65
CA LYS A 218 -6.78 6.61 -4.83
C LYS A 218 -7.35 5.29 -4.29
N ASP A 219 -6.59 4.20 -4.39
CA ASP A 219 -7.00 2.90 -3.87
C ASP A 219 -7.02 2.93 -2.34
N VAL A 220 -6.03 3.60 -1.75
CA VAL A 220 -5.91 3.80 -0.31
C VAL A 220 -7.07 4.65 0.21
N GLU A 221 -7.36 5.77 -0.43
CA GLU A 221 -8.48 6.66 -0.08
C GLU A 221 -9.84 5.96 -0.19
N ALA A 222 -10.02 5.07 -1.19
CA ALA A 222 -11.27 4.35 -1.39
C ALA A 222 -11.52 3.23 -0.36
N LEU A 223 -10.44 2.59 0.11
CA LEU A 223 -10.47 1.38 0.92
C LEU A 223 -10.23 1.62 2.41
N CYS A 224 -9.33 2.53 2.78
CA CYS A 224 -8.78 2.61 4.13
C CYS A 224 -9.08 3.95 4.80
N GLU A 225 -9.51 3.90 6.05
CA GLU A 225 -9.68 5.10 6.89
C GLU A 225 -8.43 5.42 7.71
N ARG A 226 -7.55 4.42 7.91
CA ARG A 226 -6.30 4.51 8.68
C ARG A 226 -5.12 4.12 7.81
N ALA A 227 -4.00 4.84 7.97
CA ALA A 227 -2.74 4.53 7.32
C ALA A 227 -1.58 4.48 8.31
N ILE A 228 -0.68 3.52 8.08
CA ILE A 228 0.63 3.43 8.71
C ILE A 228 1.65 3.76 7.63
N VAL A 229 2.38 4.86 7.79
CA VAL A 229 3.40 5.30 6.84
C VAL A 229 4.78 4.93 7.37
N ILE A 230 5.52 4.14 6.60
CA ILE A 230 6.89 3.70 6.88
C ILE A 230 7.87 4.39 5.92
N ASN A 231 9.01 4.82 6.44
CA ASN A 231 10.12 5.33 5.65
C ASN A 231 11.43 4.80 6.22
N GLU A 232 12.30 4.26 5.37
CA GLU A 232 13.61 3.70 5.77
C GLU A 232 13.54 2.70 6.95
N GLY A 233 12.45 1.94 7.05
CA GLY A 233 12.23 0.95 8.10
C GLY A 233 11.62 1.49 9.39
N GLU A 234 11.33 2.80 9.50
CA GLU A 234 10.74 3.45 10.67
C GLU A 234 9.31 3.92 10.39
N ILE A 235 8.40 3.82 11.37
CA ILE A 235 7.06 4.40 11.27
C ILE A 235 7.15 5.91 11.44
N LYS A 236 6.59 6.65 10.48
CA LYS A 236 6.51 8.11 10.47
C LYS A 236 5.12 8.62 10.81
N HIS A 237 4.10 7.82 10.54
CA HIS A 237 2.72 8.11 10.90
C HIS A 237 1.97 6.81 11.14
N ASP A 238 1.12 6.79 12.16
CA ASP A 238 0.11 5.77 12.40
C ASP A 238 -1.16 6.47 12.89
N GLY A 239 -2.21 6.43 12.09
CA GLY A 239 -3.47 7.07 12.43
C GLY A 239 -4.39 7.27 11.23
N PRO A 240 -5.49 8.01 11.41
CA PRO A 240 -6.44 8.32 10.35
C PRO A 240 -5.76 8.89 9.11
N LEU A 241 -6.25 8.52 7.93
CA LEU A 241 -5.76 9.04 6.65
C LEU A 241 -6.03 10.53 6.52
N VAL A 242 -7.16 11.02 7.06
CA VAL A 242 -7.51 12.43 7.09
C VAL A 242 -6.44 13.27 7.81
N ASP A 243 -5.80 12.73 8.84
CA ASP A 243 -4.76 13.45 9.57
C ASP A 243 -3.49 13.66 8.74
N LEU A 244 -3.18 12.75 7.81
CA LEU A 244 -2.09 12.94 6.85
C LEU A 244 -2.44 14.06 5.88
N VAL A 245 -3.67 14.06 5.37
CA VAL A 245 -4.14 15.12 4.47
C VAL A 245 -4.12 16.46 5.19
N ASP A 246 -4.68 16.57 6.39
CA ASP A 246 -4.75 17.84 7.13
C ASP A 246 -3.38 18.37 7.59
N ARG A 247 -2.46 17.49 8.05
CA ARG A 247 -1.12 17.92 8.50
C ARG A 247 -0.29 18.52 7.37
N PHE A 248 -0.44 17.99 6.16
CA PHE A 248 0.39 18.36 5.01
C PHE A 248 -0.37 19.19 3.94
N SER A 249 -1.69 19.36 4.06
CA SER A 249 -2.50 20.25 3.20
C SER A 249 -2.60 21.67 3.75
N LYS A 250 -1.46 22.30 4.03
CA LYS A 250 -1.39 23.76 4.29
C LYS A 250 -1.84 24.57 3.07
N HIS A 251 -1.83 23.95 1.90
CA HIS A 251 -2.23 24.54 0.63
C HIS A 251 -3.37 23.72 -0.01
N LYS A 252 -4.19 24.41 -0.80
CA LYS A 252 -5.26 23.85 -1.63
C LYS A 252 -4.94 24.14 -3.10
N ILE A 253 -5.50 23.32 -3.98
CA ILE A 253 -5.38 23.50 -5.42
C ILE A 253 -6.62 24.23 -5.93
N VAL A 254 -6.44 25.40 -6.53
CA VAL A 254 -7.51 26.15 -7.18
C VAL A 254 -7.37 25.99 -8.68
N ASP A 255 -8.29 25.25 -9.29
CA ASP A 255 -8.41 25.10 -10.74
C ASP A 255 -9.38 26.17 -11.26
N VAL A 256 -8.91 27.03 -12.17
CA VAL A 256 -9.72 28.10 -12.77
C VAL A 256 -9.77 27.91 -14.28
N LEU A 257 -10.98 27.94 -14.84
CA LEU A 257 -11.24 27.95 -16.28
C LEU A 257 -11.72 29.35 -16.69
N PHE A 258 -10.93 30.03 -17.49
CA PHE A 258 -11.28 31.34 -18.05
C PHE A 258 -12.06 31.20 -19.36
N ALA A 259 -12.71 32.27 -19.80
CA ALA A 259 -13.46 32.26 -21.06
C ALA A 259 -12.56 32.11 -22.31
N ASP A 260 -11.42 32.83 -22.36
CA ASP A 260 -10.56 32.87 -23.56
C ASP A 260 -9.12 32.43 -23.29
N THR A 261 -8.44 33.12 -22.38
CA THR A 261 -7.02 32.89 -22.08
C THR A 261 -6.75 33.06 -20.60
N VAL A 262 -5.66 32.46 -20.14
CA VAL A 262 -5.20 32.63 -18.75
C VAL A 262 -4.60 34.04 -18.62
N PRO A 263 -5.11 34.87 -17.68
CA PRO A 263 -4.56 36.19 -17.43
C PRO A 263 -3.07 36.12 -17.02
N PRO A 264 -2.22 37.03 -17.50
CA PRO A 264 -0.79 37.01 -17.18
C PRO A 264 -0.50 37.33 -15.71
N ASP A 265 -1.42 38.01 -15.01
CA ASP A 265 -1.29 38.38 -13.60
C ASP A 265 -1.89 37.32 -12.65
N ILE A 266 -2.24 36.13 -13.14
CA ILE A 266 -2.88 35.09 -12.31
C ILE A 266 -1.96 34.55 -11.19
N GLU A 267 -0.63 34.63 -11.38
CA GLU A 267 0.38 34.19 -10.42
C GLU A 267 0.39 35.04 -9.14
N GLN A 268 -0.23 36.23 -9.14
CA GLN A 268 -0.34 37.06 -7.93
C GLN A 268 -1.26 36.44 -6.86
N TYR A 269 -2.08 35.46 -7.24
CA TYR A 269 -3.09 34.83 -6.38
C TYR A 269 -2.64 33.48 -5.80
N GLY A 270 -1.43 33.03 -6.11
CA GLY A 270 -0.91 31.76 -5.64
C GLY A 270 0.23 31.24 -6.51
N THR A 271 0.85 30.14 -6.07
CA THR A 271 1.93 29.50 -6.83
C THR A 271 1.35 28.77 -8.04
N LEU A 272 1.73 29.18 -9.26
CA LEU A 272 1.23 28.55 -10.48
C LEU A 272 1.85 27.16 -10.67
N ILE A 273 1.03 26.11 -10.58
CA ILE A 273 1.44 24.71 -10.81
C ILE A 273 1.47 24.39 -12.30
N LYS A 274 0.40 24.78 -13.01
CA LYS A 274 0.22 24.47 -14.43
C LYS A 274 -0.68 25.51 -15.08
N SER A 275 -0.26 25.97 -16.25
CA SER A 275 -1.09 26.80 -17.14
C SER A 275 -1.25 26.09 -18.48
N THR A 276 -2.49 25.88 -18.91
CA THR A 276 -2.85 25.32 -20.21
C THR A 276 -4.09 26.07 -20.67
N PRO A 277 -3.95 27.19 -21.40
CA PRO A 277 -5.05 28.06 -21.73
C PRO A 277 -6.25 27.32 -22.34
N PRO A 278 -7.49 27.63 -21.89
CA PRO A 278 -7.85 28.70 -20.96
C PRO A 278 -7.84 28.30 -19.47
N ARG A 279 -7.15 27.21 -19.08
CA ARG A 279 -7.12 26.70 -17.70
C ARG A 279 -5.84 27.05 -16.95
N ALA A 280 -5.96 27.48 -15.70
CA ALA A 280 -4.85 27.65 -14.77
C ALA A 280 -5.07 26.86 -13.48
N ARG A 281 -3.98 26.33 -12.91
CA ARG A 281 -3.97 25.64 -11.63
C ARG A 281 -3.02 26.33 -10.68
N LEU A 282 -3.54 26.82 -9.56
CA LEU A 282 -2.82 27.56 -8.53
C LEU A 282 -2.76 26.74 -7.24
N GLU A 283 -1.62 26.76 -6.56
CA GLU A 283 -1.49 26.35 -5.18
C GLU A 283 -1.65 27.58 -4.28
N VAL A 284 -2.61 27.52 -3.37
CA VAL A 284 -3.00 28.66 -2.51
C VAL A 284 -3.02 28.19 -1.07
N ALA A 285 -2.49 29.00 -0.13
CA ALA A 285 -2.56 28.67 1.29
C ALA A 285 -4.03 28.49 1.70
N ARG A 286 -4.35 27.44 2.46
CA ARG A 286 -5.73 27.08 2.83
C ARG A 286 -6.49 28.25 3.47
N ALA A 287 -5.80 29.06 4.26
CA ALA A 287 -6.36 30.24 4.92
C ALA A 287 -6.69 31.40 3.97
N GLU A 288 -5.97 31.50 2.84
CA GLU A 288 -6.09 32.59 1.86
C GLU A 288 -7.09 32.26 0.74
N VAL A 289 -7.53 31.00 0.63
CA VAL A 289 -8.47 30.55 -0.41
C VAL A 289 -9.71 31.44 -0.53
N PRO A 290 -10.43 31.81 0.54
CA PRO A 290 -11.63 32.65 0.41
C PRO A 290 -11.34 34.03 -0.20
N GLU A 291 -10.23 34.66 0.20
CA GLU A 291 -9.81 35.97 -0.29
C GLU A 291 -9.40 35.90 -1.76
N VAL A 292 -8.60 34.89 -2.11
CA VAL A 292 -8.17 34.62 -3.49
C VAL A 292 -9.36 34.36 -4.41
N LEU A 293 -10.30 33.50 -4.01
CA LEU A 293 -11.49 33.23 -4.83
C LEU A 293 -12.30 34.50 -5.10
N SER A 294 -12.52 35.32 -4.07
CA SER A 294 -13.24 36.59 -4.20
C SER A 294 -12.53 37.54 -5.16
N ALA A 295 -11.20 37.61 -5.12
CA ALA A 295 -10.42 38.47 -6.00
C ALA A 295 -10.44 37.99 -7.46
N ILE A 296 -10.32 36.68 -7.70
CA ILE A 296 -10.36 36.12 -9.06
C ILE A 296 -11.77 36.28 -9.66
N LEU A 297 -12.83 35.95 -8.91
CA LEU A 297 -14.22 36.04 -9.38
C LEU A 297 -14.69 37.46 -9.68
N SER A 298 -14.11 38.47 -9.02
CA SER A 298 -14.47 39.88 -9.25
C SER A 298 -13.70 40.53 -10.41
N ARG A 299 -12.52 40.01 -10.75
CA ARG A 299 -11.61 40.62 -11.74
C ARG A 299 -11.67 39.96 -13.11
N TYR A 300 -12.01 38.67 -13.18
CA TYR A 300 -11.96 37.91 -14.42
C TYR A 300 -13.31 37.29 -14.77
N VAL A 301 -13.51 37.05 -16.07
CA VAL A 301 -14.62 36.24 -16.57
C VAL A 301 -14.22 34.78 -16.47
N ILE A 302 -14.83 34.08 -15.53
CA ILE A 302 -14.56 32.67 -15.21
C ILE A 302 -15.73 31.83 -15.71
N GLU A 303 -15.45 30.75 -16.42
CA GLU A 303 -16.44 29.74 -16.80
C GLU A 303 -16.64 28.71 -15.70
N ASP A 304 -15.55 28.27 -15.06
CA ASP A 304 -15.59 27.28 -13.99
C ASP A 304 -14.45 27.50 -12.98
N ILE A 305 -14.72 27.17 -11.71
CA ILE A 305 -13.73 27.22 -10.64
C ILE A 305 -13.93 26.07 -9.67
N ALA A 306 -12.85 25.36 -9.36
CA ALA A 306 -12.87 24.24 -8.42
C ALA A 306 -11.75 24.39 -7.39
N VAL A 307 -12.08 24.17 -6.12
CA VAL A 307 -11.13 24.09 -5.03
C VAL A 307 -10.98 22.64 -4.62
N ASN A 308 -9.81 22.09 -4.87
CA ASN A 308 -9.47 20.70 -4.62
C ASN A 308 -8.43 20.58 -3.51
N GLU A 309 -8.43 19.44 -2.82
CA GLU A 309 -7.33 19.08 -1.92
C GLU A 309 -6.08 18.76 -2.75
N ARG A 310 -4.90 18.87 -2.12
CA ARG A 310 -3.69 18.33 -2.75
C ARG A 310 -3.83 16.80 -2.81
N PRO A 311 -3.43 16.17 -3.93
CA PRO A 311 -3.38 14.71 -4.01
C PRO A 311 -2.56 14.12 -2.85
N LEU A 312 -3.06 13.05 -2.23
CA LEU A 312 -2.34 12.33 -1.17
C LEU A 312 -0.93 11.89 -1.61
N GLU A 313 -0.75 11.65 -2.91
CA GLU A 313 0.53 11.31 -3.55
C GLU A 313 1.61 12.37 -3.28
N ASP A 314 1.24 13.64 -3.43
CA ASP A 314 2.14 14.78 -3.25
C ASP A 314 2.46 15.00 -1.76
N VAL A 315 1.44 14.86 -0.90
CA VAL A 315 1.57 14.92 0.57
C VAL A 315 2.57 13.88 1.07
N ILE A 316 2.42 12.63 0.63
CA ILE A 316 3.29 11.54 1.01
C ILE A 316 4.72 11.75 0.47
N ALA A 317 4.84 12.25 -0.77
CA ALA A 317 6.14 12.57 -1.36
C ALA A 317 6.89 13.66 -0.57
N GLU A 318 6.19 14.72 -0.15
CA GLU A 318 6.74 15.81 0.66
C GLU A 318 7.19 15.32 2.05
N MET A 319 6.44 14.42 2.66
CA MET A 319 6.83 13.80 3.92
C MET A 319 8.18 13.06 3.78
N PHE A 320 8.36 12.30 2.71
CA PHE A 320 9.60 11.55 2.47
C PHE A 320 10.79 12.42 2.05
N THR A 321 10.57 13.58 1.42
CA THR A 321 11.65 14.52 1.08
C THR A 321 12.10 15.32 2.30
N THR A 322 11.16 15.74 3.15
CA THR A 322 11.45 16.47 4.39
C THR A 322 12.29 15.61 5.34
N ASP A 323 11.89 14.35 5.54
CA ASP A 323 12.66 13.37 6.31
C ASP A 323 14.12 13.25 5.85
N LYS A 324 14.35 13.25 4.52
CA LYS A 324 15.70 13.16 3.95
C LYS A 324 16.52 14.43 4.16
N ALA A 325 15.88 15.60 4.13
CA ALA A 325 16.54 16.87 4.36
C ALA A 325 16.95 17.02 5.83
N GLU A 326 16.07 16.66 6.77
CA GLU A 326 16.35 16.67 8.21
C GLU A 326 17.50 15.71 8.58
N LYS A 327 17.52 14.49 8.02
CA LYS A 327 18.64 13.55 8.24
C LYS A 327 19.96 14.04 7.66
N ARG A 328 19.97 14.64 6.46
CA ARG A 328 21.21 15.22 5.90
C ARG A 328 21.74 16.36 6.76
N GLN A 329 20.87 17.22 7.27
CA GLN A 329 21.28 18.28 8.19
C GLN A 329 21.82 17.71 9.52
N ALA A 330 21.23 16.64 10.04
CA ALA A 330 21.71 15.96 11.25
C ALA A 330 23.06 15.24 11.05
N GLU A 331 23.33 14.69 9.85
CA GLU A 331 24.62 14.07 9.50
C GLU A 331 25.71 15.10 9.16
N GLU A 332 25.35 16.33 8.80
CA GLU A 332 26.27 17.43 8.47
C GLU A 332 26.68 18.29 9.68
N VAL A 333 26.12 18.08 10.88
CA VAL A 333 26.62 18.75 12.09
C VAL A 333 27.99 18.14 12.45
N PRO A 334 29.10 18.88 12.32
CA PRO A 334 30.39 18.38 12.76
C PRO A 334 30.33 18.25 14.28
N PHE A 335 30.88 17.16 14.81
CA PHE A 335 31.33 17.12 16.19
C PHE A 335 32.26 18.33 16.43
N GLU A 336 31.73 19.41 17.02
CA GLU A 336 32.56 20.45 17.62
C GLU A 336 33.09 19.92 18.96
N VAL A 337 34.34 19.45 18.87
CA VAL A 337 35.44 19.38 19.85
C VAL A 337 35.15 18.87 21.26
#